data_AF-R7HSJ3-F1
#
_entry.id   AF-R7HSJ3-F1
#
_cell.length_a   1.000
_cell.length_b   1.000
_cell.length_c   1.000
_cell.angle_alpha   90.00
_cell.angle_beta   90.00
_cell.angle_gamma   90.00
#
_symmetry.space_group_name_H-M   'P 1'
#
loop_
_entity.id
_entity.type
_entity.pdbx_description
1 polymer ?
#
loop_
_entity_poly.entity_id
_entity_poly.type
_entity_poly.pdbx_seq_one_letter_code
_entity_poly.pdbx_strand_id
1 'polypeptide(L)'
;MNKYDILEEKLIAINAYIDTMHLENNATMEYLKQYKDYVNKLIIAIQNRTIRNSNGAMMGLIRGISDYDELCADDAFWRLVTDADNYYCNECQLF
;
A
#
# COMPACT_ATOMS: atom_id res chain seq x y z
N MET A 1 -7.95 -9.46 15.68
CA MET A 1 -8.47 -8.48 14.71
C MET A 1 -9.12 -9.21 13.56
N ASN A 2 -10.15 -8.63 12.96
CA ASN A 2 -10.75 -9.16 11.75
C ASN A 2 -9.88 -8.80 10.52
N LYS A 3 -10.21 -9.36 9.35
CA LYS A 3 -9.39 -9.16 8.13
C LYS A 3 -9.32 -7.70 7.68
N TYR A 4 -10.41 -6.93 7.87
CA TYR A 4 -10.45 -5.51 7.57
C TYR A 4 -9.51 -4.74 8.49
N ASP A 5 -9.55 -4.97 9.80
CA ASP A 5 -8.70 -4.23 10.75
C ASP A 5 -7.21 -4.46 10.44
N ILE A 6 -6.80 -5.70 10.13
CA ILE A 6 -5.39 -6.02 9.81
C ILE A 6 -4.95 -5.33 8.53
N LEU A 7 -5.79 -5.34 7.50
CA LEU A 7 -5.45 -4.69 6.23
C LEU A 7 -5.45 -3.16 6.38
N GLU A 8 -6.37 -2.60 7.18
CA GLU A 8 -6.39 -1.17 7.50
C GLU A 8 -5.08 -0.74 8.17
N GLU A 9 -4.64 -1.45 9.21
CA GLU A 9 -3.38 -1.15 9.90
C GLU A 9 -2.17 -1.18 8.96
N LYS A 10 -2.10 -2.17 8.06
CA LYS A 10 -1.03 -2.27 7.05
C LYS A 10 -1.04 -1.07 6.09
N LEU A 11 -2.22 -0.67 5.61
CA LEU A 11 -2.35 0.48 4.72
C LEU A 11 -2.05 1.81 5.44
N ILE A 12 -2.48 1.97 6.70
CA ILE A 12 -2.13 3.13 7.54
C ILE A 12 -0.62 3.21 7.75
N ALA A 13 0.05 2.07 8.01
CA ALA A 13 1.50 2.03 8.17
C ALA A 13 2.24 2.49 6.90
N ILE A 14 1.79 2.05 5.71
CA ILE A 14 2.32 2.53 4.42
C ILE A 14 2.12 4.04 4.31
N ASN A 15 0.91 4.53 4.53
CA ASN A 15 0.58 5.95 4.41
C ASN A 15 1.41 6.84 5.36
N ALA A 16 1.61 6.39 6.60
CA ALA A 16 2.43 7.06 7.58
C ALA A 16 3.92 7.02 7.21
N TYR A 17 4.41 5.91 6.67
CA TYR A 17 5.79 5.81 6.22
C TYR A 17 6.10 6.78 5.08
N ILE A 18 5.17 6.94 4.12
CA ILE A 18 5.29 7.91 3.02
C ILE A 18 5.56 9.33 3.55
N ASP A 19 4.94 9.73 4.66
CA ASP A 19 5.14 11.06 5.27
C ASP A 19 6.54 11.26 5.86
N THR A 20 7.30 10.18 6.07
CA THR A 20 8.67 10.22 6.58
C THR A 20 9.73 10.19 5.48
N MET A 21 9.34 9.92 4.23
CA MET A 21 10.29 9.77 3.13
C MET A 21 10.87 11.12 2.71
N HIS A 22 12.20 11.14 2.57
CA HIS A 22 12.94 12.27 2.02
C HIS A 22 13.49 11.86 0.65
N LEU A 23 12.87 12.38 -0.41
CA LEU A 23 13.25 12.09 -1.78
C LEU A 23 13.99 13.28 -2.40
N GLU A 24 14.95 12.99 -3.26
CA GLU A 24 15.71 14.01 -4.01
C GLU A 24 15.11 14.26 -5.40
N ASN A 25 14.44 13.28 -5.98
CA ASN A 25 13.91 13.35 -7.34
C ASN A 25 12.48 13.91 -7.38
N ASN A 26 12.31 15.09 -8.01
CA ASN A 26 11.01 15.75 -8.17
C ASN A 26 9.94 14.89 -8.86
N ALA A 27 10.30 14.07 -9.85
CA ALA A 27 9.34 13.18 -10.51
C ALA A 27 8.90 12.04 -9.59
N THR A 28 9.82 11.47 -8.82
CA THR A 28 9.51 10.48 -7.77
C THR A 28 8.62 11.10 -6.69
N MET A 29 8.91 12.33 -6.26
CA MET A 29 8.08 13.04 -5.28
C MET A 29 6.65 13.26 -5.77
N GLU A 30 6.47 13.70 -7.02
CA GLU A 30 5.13 13.91 -7.57
C GLU A 30 4.38 12.59 -7.74
N TYR A 31 5.07 11.54 -8.15
CA TYR A 31 4.50 10.20 -8.20
C TYR A 31 4.08 9.71 -6.79
N LEU A 32 4.94 9.90 -5.78
CA LEU A 32 4.69 9.45 -4.42
C LEU A 32 3.42 10.09 -3.83
N LYS A 33 3.11 11.35 -4.19
CA LYS A 33 1.82 11.98 -3.82
C LYS A 33 0.63 11.24 -4.41
N GLN A 34 0.68 10.86 -5.69
CA GLN A 34 -0.38 10.11 -6.36
C GLN A 34 -0.53 8.70 -5.76
N TYR A 35 0.60 8.05 -5.46
CA TYR A 35 0.63 6.77 -4.77
C TYR A 35 0.03 6.87 -3.37
N LYS A 36 0.35 7.92 -2.61
CA LYS A 36 -0.26 8.20 -1.31
C LYS A 36 -1.78 8.37 -1.40
N ASP A 37 -2.26 9.13 -2.38
CA ASP A 37 -3.69 9.31 -2.63
C ASP A 37 -4.39 7.99 -2.96
N TYR A 38 -3.72 7.11 -3.70
CA TYR A 38 -4.20 5.75 -3.96
C TYR A 38 -4.31 4.93 -2.67
N VAL A 39 -3.27 4.91 -1.82
CA VAL A 39 -3.29 4.23 -0.52
C VAL A 39 -4.41 4.78 0.38
N ASN A 40 -4.60 6.10 0.43
CA ASN A 40 -5.70 6.72 1.18
C ASN A 40 -7.08 6.27 0.69
N LYS A 41 -7.28 6.14 -0.63
CA LYS A 41 -8.55 5.61 -1.18
C LYS A 41 -8.79 4.17 -0.75
N LEU A 42 -7.74 3.35 -0.65
CA LEU A 42 -7.84 1.97 -0.17
C LEU A 42 -8.20 1.91 1.31
N ILE A 43 -7.61 2.77 2.15
CA ILE A 43 -7.96 2.90 3.57
C ILE A 43 -9.46 3.22 3.70
N ILE A 44 -9.94 4.23 2.97
CA ILE A 44 -11.36 4.62 2.97
C ILE A 44 -12.26 3.46 2.51
N ALA A 45 -11.84 2.69 1.49
CA ALA A 45 -12.59 1.53 1.01
C ALA A 45 -12.68 0.40 2.05
N ILE A 46 -11.61 0.18 2.82
CA ILE A 46 -11.58 -0.78 3.92
C ILE A 46 -12.50 -0.36 5.06
N GLN A 47 -12.40 0.90 5.48
CA GLN A 47 -13.24 1.47 6.55
C GLN A 47 -14.73 1.39 6.20
N ASN A 48 -15.07 1.64 4.94
CA ASN A 48 -16.45 1.54 4.45
C ASN A 48 -16.88 0.12 4.08
N ARG A 49 -15.99 -0.87 4.19
CA ARG A 49 -16.21 -2.26 3.77
C ARG A 49 -16.68 -2.41 2.32
N THR A 50 -16.18 -1.53 1.45
CA THR A 50 -16.46 -1.54 0.01
C THR A 50 -15.30 -2.10 -0.81
N ILE A 51 -14.20 -2.48 -0.15
CA ILE A 51 -13.12 -3.20 -0.82
C ILE A 51 -13.64 -4.54 -1.36
N ARG A 52 -13.10 -4.95 -2.50
CA ARG A 52 -13.46 -6.22 -3.12
C ARG A 52 -12.65 -7.35 -2.50
N ASN A 53 -13.19 -8.55 -2.55
CA ASN A 53 -12.43 -9.77 -2.37
C ASN A 53 -11.22 -9.77 -3.32
N SER A 54 -10.06 -10.19 -2.80
CA SER A 54 -8.86 -10.26 -3.62
C SER A 54 -8.98 -11.34 -4.70
N ASN A 55 -9.70 -12.43 -4.42
CA ASN A 55 -9.73 -13.64 -5.25
C ASN A 55 -8.31 -14.12 -5.64
N GLY A 56 -7.32 -13.91 -4.76
CA GLY A 56 -5.92 -14.24 -5.02
C GLY A 56 -5.16 -13.21 -5.86
N ALA A 57 -5.75 -12.05 -6.17
CA ALA A 57 -5.06 -10.95 -6.82
C ALA A 57 -4.37 -10.03 -5.79
N MET A 58 -3.23 -9.46 -6.17
CA MET A 58 -2.60 -8.37 -5.42
C MET A 58 -3.36 -7.06 -5.62
N MET A 59 -3.20 -6.13 -4.68
CA MET A 59 -3.79 -4.80 -4.75
C MET A 59 -3.01 -3.90 -5.72
N GLY A 60 -1.73 -4.20 -5.92
CA GLY A 60 -0.84 -3.48 -6.83
C GLY A 60 0.04 -2.45 -6.12
N LEU A 61 0.22 -2.59 -4.80
CA LEU A 61 1.08 -1.74 -3.98
C LEU A 61 2.55 -1.91 -4.40
N ILE A 62 3.03 -3.16 -4.53
CA ILE A 62 4.40 -3.47 -4.97
C ILE A 62 4.65 -2.88 -6.36
N ARG A 63 3.70 -3.08 -7.28
CA ARG A 63 3.80 -2.57 -8.65
C ARG A 63 3.85 -1.04 -8.69
N GLY A 64 3.16 -0.36 -7.77
CA GLY A 64 3.20 1.09 -7.70
C GLY A 64 4.61 1.62 -7.43
N ILE A 65 5.40 0.93 -6.62
CA ILE A 65 6.73 1.44 -6.23
C ILE A 65 7.87 0.86 -7.06
N SER A 66 7.65 -0.24 -7.78
CA SER A 66 8.71 -0.99 -8.47
C SER A 66 9.36 -0.24 -9.63
N ASP A 67 8.63 0.71 -10.23
CA ASP A 67 9.11 1.46 -11.40
C ASP A 67 10.01 2.66 -11.02
N TYR A 68 10.18 2.91 -9.71
CA TYR A 68 10.95 4.04 -9.18
C TYR A 68 12.08 3.54 -8.29
N ASP A 69 13.32 3.59 -8.79
CA ASP A 69 14.51 3.05 -8.09
C ASP A 69 14.63 3.57 -6.65
N GLU A 70 14.38 4.86 -6.42
CA GLU A 70 14.47 5.49 -5.08
C GLU A 70 13.41 4.94 -4.10
N LEU A 71 12.24 4.54 -4.59
CA LEU A 71 11.19 3.93 -3.76
C LEU A 71 11.43 2.43 -3.55
N CYS A 72 11.86 1.74 -4.61
CA CYS A 72 12.13 0.30 -4.59
C CYS A 72 13.38 -0.04 -3.75
N ALA A 73 14.37 0.85 -3.71
CA ALA A 73 15.59 0.68 -2.91
C ALA A 73 15.38 0.93 -1.41
N ASP A 74 14.26 1.51 -0.99
CA ASP A 74 13.91 1.64 0.43
C ASP A 74 13.38 0.30 0.96
N ASP A 75 14.25 -0.46 1.64
CA ASP A 75 13.93 -1.77 2.22
C ASP A 75 12.73 -1.75 3.18
N ALA A 76 12.57 -0.68 3.96
CA ALA A 76 11.48 -0.60 4.93
C ALA A 76 10.16 -0.35 4.21
N PHE A 77 10.15 0.55 3.23
CA PHE A 77 8.98 0.79 2.40
C PHE A 77 8.59 -0.44 1.58
N TRP A 78 9.59 -1.08 0.95
CA TRP A 78 9.41 -2.31 0.17
C TRP A 78 8.75 -3.42 1.00
N ARG A 79 9.22 -3.63 2.24
CA ARG A 79 8.64 -4.61 3.16
C ARG A 79 7.19 -4.29 3.51
N LEU A 80 6.87 -3.02 3.80
CA LEU A 80 5.51 -2.60 4.14
C LEU A 80 4.55 -2.87 2.98
N VAL A 81 4.89 -2.44 1.76
CA VAL A 81 4.02 -2.66 0.60
C VAL A 81 3.88 -4.14 0.25
N THR A 82 4.95 -4.92 0.38
CA THR A 82 4.95 -6.34 0.07
C THR A 82 4.11 -7.13 1.08
N ASP A 83 4.24 -6.82 2.36
CA ASP A 83 3.44 -7.43 3.42
C ASP A 83 1.94 -7.13 3.23
N ALA A 84 1.58 -5.90 2.90
CA ALA A 84 0.19 -5.53 2.60
C ALA A 84 -0.38 -6.24 1.37
N ASP A 85 0.36 -6.26 0.26
CA ASP A 85 -0.09 -6.95 -0.97
C ASP A 85 -0.23 -8.46 -0.76
N ASN A 86 0.72 -9.09 -0.07
CA ASN A 86 0.67 -10.52 0.23
C ASN A 86 -0.48 -10.84 1.18
N TYR A 87 -0.72 -10.01 2.20
CA TYR A 87 -1.85 -10.20 3.10
C TYR A 87 -3.18 -10.10 2.35
N TYR A 88 -3.34 -9.08 1.50
CA TYR A 88 -4.55 -8.95 0.67
C TYR A 88 -4.73 -10.16 -0.27
N CYS A 89 -3.66 -10.57 -0.96
CA CYS A 89 -3.69 -11.70 -1.87
C CYS A 89 -4.08 -13.02 -1.16
N ASN A 90 -3.46 -13.33 -0.03
CA ASN A 90 -3.57 -14.63 0.63
C ASN A 90 -4.73 -14.70 1.62
N GLU A 91 -4.89 -13.69 2.47
CA GLU A 91 -5.83 -13.71 3.58
C GLU A 91 -7.18 -13.08 3.21
N CYS A 92 -7.19 -12.11 2.28
CA CYS A 92 -8.38 -11.38 1.85
C CYS A 92 -9.04 -11.95 0.57
N GLN A 93 -8.82 -13.24 0.26
CA GLN A 93 -9.52 -13.92 -0.85
C GLN A 93 -11.04 -13.84 -0.71
N LEU A 94 -11.52 -13.85 0.54
CA LEU A 94 -12.90 -13.58 0.93
C LEU A 94 -12.87 -12.78 2.23
N PHE A 95 -13.56 -11.64 2.27
CA PHE A 95 -13.67 -10.79 3.47
C PHE A 95 -14.80 -11.19 4.41
#